data_AF-A0A970DTX9-F1
#
_entry.id   AF-A0A970DTX9-F1
#
_cell.length_a   1.000
_cell.length_b   1.000
_cell.length_c   1.000
_cell.angle_alpha   90.00
_cell.angle_beta   90.00
_cell.angle_gamma   90.00
#
_symmetry.space_group_name_H-M   'P 1'
#
loop_
_entity.id
_entity.type
_entity.pdbx_description
1 polymer ?
#
loop_
_entity_poly.entity_id
_entity_poly.type
_entity_poly.pdbx_seq_one_letter_code
_entity_poly.pdbx_strand_id
1 'polypeptide(L)'
;RKIPRYTGGALLVLVFYYMLYTVGVIGIFGYEHGRHHAFPALEVVRAMEYPYLLLEQAGLFMIIVWDTLALVGSGFIYYVTALGSSQFLGLFDYKRLVWFLFPVIFFLSLYPENMDETRQFLEYAYHYGWIPFFGLPVFYYLCALIFRKGEDGR
;
A
#
# COMPACT_ATOMS: atom_id res chain seq x y z
N ARG A 1 27.02 3.71 -8.44
CA ARG A 1 26.72 5.17 -8.37
C ARG A 1 25.50 5.62 -9.19
N LYS A 2 24.92 4.81 -10.11
CA LYS A 2 23.75 5.20 -10.92
C LYS A 2 22.38 4.99 -10.23
N ILE A 3 22.30 4.02 -9.31
CA ILE A 3 21.11 3.68 -8.53
C ILE A 3 20.44 4.90 -7.85
N PRO A 4 21.16 5.79 -7.11
CA PRO A 4 20.50 6.91 -6.44
C PRO A 4 19.88 7.93 -7.41
N ARG A 5 20.39 8.07 -8.64
CA ARG A 5 19.83 9.00 -9.63
C ARG A 5 18.51 8.50 -10.20
N TYR A 6 18.39 7.20 -10.48
CA TYR A 6 17.15 6.61 -10.96
C TYR A 6 16.08 6.57 -9.85
N THR A 7 16.47 6.27 -8.61
CA THR A 7 15.56 6.36 -7.46
C THR A 7 15.04 7.78 -7.26
N GLY A 8 15.92 8.80 -7.34
CA GLY A 8 15.50 10.20 -7.25
C GLY A 8 14.54 10.62 -8.36
N GLY A 9 14.80 10.18 -9.60
CA GLY A 9 13.89 10.43 -10.73
C GLY A 9 12.52 9.77 -10.53
N ALA A 10 12.48 8.51 -10.09
CA ALA A 10 11.23 7.80 -9.82
C ALA A 10 10.41 8.47 -8.69
N LEU A 11 11.07 8.90 -7.61
CA LEU A 11 10.42 9.63 -6.53
C LEU A 11 9.81 10.95 -7.00
N LEU A 12 10.51 11.69 -7.86
CA LEU A 12 10.00 12.96 -8.40
C LEU A 12 8.74 12.73 -9.24
N VAL A 13 8.75 11.73 -10.12
CA VAL A 13 7.57 11.35 -10.91
C VAL A 13 6.40 10.97 -10.01
N LEU A 14 6.65 10.19 -8.95
CA LEU A 14 5.63 9.79 -7.99
C LEU A 14 5.02 10.99 -7.25
N VAL A 15 5.86 11.87 -6.72
CA VAL A 15 5.41 13.09 -6.03
C VAL A 15 4.60 13.98 -6.97
N PHE A 16 5.06 14.16 -8.21
CA PHE A 16 4.35 14.95 -9.21
C PHE A 16 2.97 14.35 -9.53
N TYR A 17 2.88 13.04 -9.71
CA TYR A 17 1.61 12.34 -9.92
C TYR A 17 0.62 12.55 -8.75
N TYR A 18 1.07 12.34 -7.51
CA TYR A 18 0.21 12.56 -6.32
C TYR A 18 -0.20 14.02 -6.15
N MET A 19 0.68 14.97 -6.50
CA MET A 19 0.35 16.39 -6.48
C MET A 19 -0.75 16.72 -7.49
N LEU A 20 -0.62 16.27 -8.75
CA LEU A 20 -1.66 16.45 -9.77
C LEU A 20 -2.99 15.83 -9.35
N TYR A 21 -2.95 14.61 -8.80
CA TYR A 21 -4.12 13.94 -8.28
C TYR A 21 -4.82 14.77 -7.19
N THR A 22 -4.07 15.21 -6.17
CA THR A 22 -4.61 15.97 -5.04
C THR A 22 -5.19 17.31 -5.47
N VAL A 23 -4.47 18.04 -6.33
CA VAL A 23 -4.96 19.31 -6.89
C VAL A 23 -6.21 19.09 -7.74
N GLY A 24 -6.28 18.01 -8.52
CA GLY A 24 -7.45 17.65 -9.31
C GLY A 24 -8.68 17.35 -8.44
N VAL A 25 -8.52 16.56 -7.38
CA VAL A 25 -9.60 16.25 -6.43
C VAL A 25 -10.11 17.51 -5.75
N ILE A 26 -9.21 18.37 -5.23
CA ILE A 26 -9.59 19.64 -4.60
C ILE A 26 -10.26 20.57 -5.63
N GLY A 27 -9.79 20.59 -6.88
CA GLY A 27 -10.34 21.42 -7.94
C GLY A 27 -11.77 21.02 -8.35
N ILE A 28 -12.09 19.72 -8.34
CA ILE A 28 -13.40 19.20 -8.76
C ILE A 28 -14.42 19.22 -7.62
N PHE A 29 -14.06 18.70 -6.45
CA PHE A 29 -15.00 18.55 -5.33
C PHE A 29 -14.90 19.68 -4.29
N GLY A 30 -13.83 20.47 -4.30
CA GLY A 30 -13.51 21.38 -3.20
C GLY A 30 -12.91 20.64 -2.00
N TYR A 31 -12.35 21.40 -1.05
CA TYR A 31 -11.62 20.86 0.10
C TYR A 31 -12.50 20.03 1.05
N GLU A 32 -13.68 20.53 1.40
CA GLU A 32 -14.57 19.89 2.38
C GLU A 32 -15.24 18.63 1.84
N HIS A 33 -15.82 18.69 0.63
CA HIS A 33 -16.54 17.55 0.06
C HIS A 33 -15.58 16.44 -0.38
N GLY A 34 -14.40 16.77 -0.92
CA GLY A 34 -13.39 15.78 -1.30
C GLY A 34 -12.87 14.91 -0.14
N ARG A 35 -12.99 15.39 1.10
CA ARG A 35 -12.57 14.67 2.31
C ARG A 35 -13.56 13.60 2.78
N HIS A 36 -14.84 13.74 2.42
CA HIS A 36 -15.88 12.80 2.83
C HIS A 36 -15.97 11.57 1.91
N HIS A 37 -15.46 11.72 0.69
CA HIS A 37 -15.43 10.68 -0.31
C HIS A 37 -14.26 9.72 -0.08
N ALA A 38 -14.56 8.43 0.13
CA ALA A 38 -13.52 7.41 0.35
C ALA A 38 -12.63 7.22 -0.89
N PHE A 39 -13.21 7.41 -2.08
CA PHE A 39 -12.58 7.13 -3.35
C PHE A 39 -12.94 8.22 -4.39
N PRO A 40 -12.41 9.45 -4.22
CA PRO A 40 -12.81 10.59 -5.04
C PRO A 40 -12.52 10.35 -6.53
N ALA A 41 -11.48 9.59 -6.87
CA ALA A 41 -11.20 9.18 -8.26
C ALA A 41 -12.38 8.45 -8.93
N LEU A 42 -13.03 7.52 -8.22
CA LEU A 42 -14.17 6.77 -8.76
C LEU A 42 -15.37 7.68 -9.00
N GLU A 43 -15.56 8.66 -8.13
CA GLU A 43 -16.69 9.58 -8.22
C GLU A 43 -16.52 10.59 -9.35
N VAL A 44 -15.29 11.04 -9.63
CA VAL A 44 -15.02 11.82 -10.84
C VAL A 44 -15.39 11.03 -12.08
N VAL A 45 -15.01 9.75 -12.14
CA VAL A 45 -15.29 8.91 -13.31
C VAL A 45 -16.80 8.71 -13.49
N ARG A 46 -17.54 8.46 -12.40
CA ARG A 46 -19.01 8.35 -12.44
C ARG A 46 -19.69 9.67 -12.82
N ALA A 47 -19.14 10.81 -12.37
CA ALA A 47 -19.68 12.12 -12.72
C ALA A 47 -19.49 12.49 -14.20
N MET A 48 -18.56 11.84 -14.91
CA MET A 48 -18.24 12.07 -16.32
C MET A 48 -19.01 11.13 -17.28
N GLU A 49 -19.98 10.36 -16.78
CA GLU A 49 -20.82 9.47 -17.59
C GLU A 49 -21.65 10.30 -18.60
N TYR A 50 -21.18 10.36 -19.85
CA TYR A 50 -21.87 11.00 -20.97
C TYR A 50 -22.65 9.96 -21.80
N PRO A 51 -23.94 10.18 -22.09
CA PRO A 51 -24.90 9.15 -22.55
C PRO A 51 -24.69 8.59 -23.98
N TYR A 52 -23.58 8.91 -24.67
CA TYR A 52 -23.36 8.51 -26.07
C TYR A 52 -21.94 7.96 -26.37
N LEU A 53 -21.11 7.76 -25.36
CA LEU A 53 -19.73 7.28 -25.52
C LEU A 53 -19.53 5.96 -24.75
N LEU A 54 -18.50 5.18 -25.14
CA LEU A 54 -17.97 4.05 -24.33
C LEU A 54 -17.59 4.45 -22.88
N LEU A 55 -17.62 5.75 -22.57
CA LEU A 55 -17.46 6.35 -21.26
C LEU A 55 -18.68 6.17 -20.33
N GLU A 56 -19.83 5.72 -20.84
CA GLU A 56 -21.02 5.38 -20.02
C GLU A 56 -20.71 4.25 -19.01
N GLN A 57 -19.70 3.42 -19.27
CA GLN A 57 -19.24 2.36 -18.37
C GLN A 57 -17.81 2.58 -17.85
N ALA A 58 -17.24 3.78 -18.00
CA ALA A 58 -15.88 4.05 -17.54
C ALA A 58 -15.72 3.77 -16.04
N GLY A 59 -16.76 4.03 -15.24
CA GLY A 59 -16.80 3.71 -13.81
C GLY A 59 -16.72 2.20 -13.56
N LEU A 60 -17.43 1.39 -14.35
CA LEU A 60 -17.39 -0.07 -14.25
C LEU A 60 -16.03 -0.63 -14.69
N PHE A 61 -15.45 -0.12 -15.77
CA PHE A 61 -14.13 -0.54 -16.23
C PHE A 61 -13.04 -0.27 -15.19
N MET A 62 -13.08 0.90 -14.55
CA MET A 62 -12.15 1.24 -13.48
C MET A 62 -12.27 0.27 -12.31
N ILE A 63 -13.49 -0.05 -11.86
CA ILE A 63 -13.72 -1.02 -10.78
C ILE A 63 -13.17 -2.39 -11.17
N ILE A 64 -13.46 -2.90 -12.36
CA ILE A 64 -12.97 -4.21 -12.82
C ILE A 64 -11.45 -4.28 -12.82
N VAL A 65 -10.79 -3.30 -13.42
CA VAL A 65 -9.32 -3.26 -13.52
C VAL A 65 -8.69 -3.12 -12.14
N TRP A 66 -9.24 -2.22 -11.33
CA TRP A 66 -8.71 -1.95 -10.00
C TRP A 66 -8.90 -3.13 -9.05
N ASP A 67 -10.08 -3.75 -9.02
CA ASP A 67 -10.36 -4.92 -8.18
C ASP A 67 -9.52 -6.12 -8.61
N THR A 68 -9.32 -6.31 -9.91
CA THR A 68 -8.41 -7.36 -10.43
C THR A 68 -6.99 -7.12 -9.94
N LEU A 69 -6.50 -5.86 -10.01
CA LEU A 69 -5.17 -5.51 -9.54
C LEU A 69 -5.04 -5.68 -8.01
N ALA A 70 -6.08 -5.32 -7.26
CA ALA A 70 -6.14 -5.49 -5.82
C ALA A 70 -6.13 -6.97 -5.43
N LEU A 71 -6.84 -7.82 -6.16
CA LEU A 71 -6.88 -9.27 -5.93
C LEU A 71 -5.52 -9.93 -6.22
N VAL A 72 -4.89 -9.59 -7.34
CA VAL A 72 -3.55 -10.10 -7.68
C VAL A 72 -2.51 -9.58 -6.68
N GLY A 73 -2.58 -8.31 -6.33
CA GLY A 73 -1.68 -7.68 -5.37
C GLY A 73 -1.80 -8.27 -3.96
N SER A 74 -3.03 -8.52 -3.48
CA SER A 74 -3.26 -9.14 -2.17
C SER A 74 -2.74 -10.57 -2.13
N GLY A 75 -2.96 -11.35 -3.20
CA GLY A 75 -2.39 -12.69 -3.33
C GLY A 75 -0.85 -12.68 -3.32
N PHE A 76 -0.23 -11.70 -3.98
CA PHE A 76 1.22 -11.53 -3.96
C PHE A 76 1.74 -11.16 -2.56
N ILE A 77 1.11 -10.19 -1.88
CA ILE A 77 1.47 -9.78 -0.52
C ILE A 77 1.33 -10.97 0.44
N TYR A 78 0.27 -11.76 0.30
CA TYR A 78 0.05 -12.96 1.09
C TYR A 78 1.18 -13.98 0.92
N TYR A 79 1.56 -14.26 -0.33
CA TYR A 79 2.68 -15.14 -0.63
C TYR A 79 4.01 -14.63 -0.06
N VAL A 80 4.32 -13.35 -0.27
CA VAL A 80 5.56 -12.73 0.23
C VAL A 80 5.59 -12.74 1.76
N THR A 81 4.45 -12.53 2.42
CA THR A 81 4.34 -12.57 3.89
C THR A 81 4.63 -13.96 4.43
N ALA A 82 4.04 -15.01 3.82
CA ALA A 82 4.30 -16.39 4.22
C ALA A 82 5.77 -16.79 3.97
N LEU A 83 6.34 -16.42 2.82
CA LEU A 83 7.72 -16.71 2.48
C LEU A 83 8.71 -15.96 3.40
N GLY A 84 8.48 -14.66 3.64
CA GLY A 84 9.30 -13.84 4.53
C GLY A 84 9.25 -14.33 5.97
N SER A 85 8.07 -14.74 6.45
CA SER A 85 7.91 -15.33 7.78
C SER A 85 8.64 -16.68 7.89
N SER A 86 8.60 -17.49 6.83
CA SER A 86 9.32 -18.77 6.75
C SER A 86 10.83 -18.57 6.86
N GLN A 87 11.37 -17.60 6.13
CA GLN A 87 12.80 -17.26 6.16
C GLN A 87 13.24 -16.66 7.49
N PHE A 88 12.39 -15.83 8.12
CA PHE A 88 12.70 -15.21 9.40
C PHE A 88 12.66 -16.20 10.56
N LEU A 89 11.66 -17.08 10.60
CA LEU A 89 11.49 -18.04 11.68
C LEU A 89 12.37 -19.28 11.48
N GLY A 90 12.68 -19.68 10.24
CA GLY A 90 13.48 -20.88 9.94
C GLY A 90 12.83 -22.21 10.33
N LEU A 91 11.59 -22.18 10.85
CA LEU A 91 10.91 -23.32 11.49
C LEU A 91 9.93 -24.06 10.58
N PHE A 92 9.36 -23.38 9.58
CA PHE A 92 8.28 -23.92 8.75
C PHE A 92 8.47 -23.61 7.27
N ASP A 93 8.11 -24.55 6.40
CA ASP A 93 7.99 -24.30 4.96
C ASP A 93 6.91 -23.26 4.66
N TYR A 94 7.13 -22.45 3.62
CA TYR A 94 6.17 -21.42 3.18
C TYR A 94 4.76 -21.98 2.97
N LYS A 95 4.62 -23.21 2.46
CA LYS A 95 3.31 -23.86 2.23
C LYS A 95 2.51 -24.07 3.51
N ARG A 96 3.18 -24.41 4.62
CA ARG A 96 2.52 -24.62 5.92
C ARG A 96 2.15 -23.29 6.56
N LEU A 97 3.02 -22.28 6.43
CA LEU A 97 2.73 -20.93 6.90
C LEU A 97 1.56 -20.29 6.15
N VAL A 98 1.41 -20.54 4.85
CA VAL A 98 0.20 -20.14 4.11
C VAL A 98 -1.06 -20.71 4.77
N TRP A 99 -1.09 -22.00 5.10
CA TRP A 99 -2.27 -22.58 5.77
C TRP A 99 -2.52 -22.00 7.16
N PHE A 100 -1.47 -21.64 7.89
CA PHE A 100 -1.59 -21.02 9.21
C PHE A 100 -2.03 -19.55 9.15
N LEU A 101 -1.56 -18.79 8.16
CA LEU A 101 -1.93 -17.39 7.96
C LEU A 101 -3.37 -17.24 7.47
N PHE A 102 -3.92 -18.24 6.78
CA PHE A 102 -5.28 -18.20 6.26
C PHE A 102 -6.34 -17.85 7.34
N PRO A 103 -6.47 -18.60 8.46
CA PRO A 103 -7.44 -18.25 9.50
C PRO A 103 -7.15 -16.89 10.13
N VAL A 104 -5.87 -16.53 10.32
CA VAL A 104 -5.49 -15.23 10.91
C VAL A 104 -6.00 -14.08 10.04
N ILE A 105 -5.76 -14.13 8.74
CA ILE A 105 -6.22 -13.09 7.82
C ILE A 105 -7.74 -13.12 7.68
N PHE A 106 -8.36 -14.30 7.66
CA PHE A 106 -9.81 -14.41 7.60
C PHE A 106 -10.49 -13.72 8.79
N PHE A 107 -10.04 -13.97 10.01
CA PHE A 107 -10.58 -13.29 11.20
C PHE A 107 -10.27 -11.78 11.19
N LEU A 108 -9.10 -11.37 10.70
CA LEU A 108 -8.75 -9.95 10.60
C LEU A 108 -9.64 -9.23 9.56
N SER A 109 -10.02 -9.89 8.48
CA SER A 109 -10.95 -9.35 7.47
C SER A 109 -12.38 -9.23 7.98
N LEU A 110 -12.77 -10.02 8.98
CA LEU A 110 -14.07 -9.92 9.64
C LEU A 110 -14.11 -8.85 10.74
N TYR A 111 -12.96 -8.32 11.15
CA TYR A 111 -12.88 -7.32 12.23
C TYR A 111 -13.58 -6.00 11.88
N PRO A 112 -13.36 -5.38 10.69
CA PRO A 112 -14.11 -4.19 10.33
C PRO A 112 -15.50 -4.58 9.81
N GLU A 113 -16.54 -4.35 10.62
CA GLU A 113 -17.93 -4.58 10.20
C GLU A 113 -18.46 -3.39 9.38
N ASN A 114 -17.90 -2.21 9.62
CA ASN A 114 -18.36 -0.94 9.06
C ASN A 114 -17.26 -0.19 8.28
N MET A 115 -17.69 0.67 7.35
CA MET A 115 -16.78 1.52 6.59
C MET A 115 -16.00 2.49 7.49
N ASP A 116 -16.60 2.97 8.57
CA ASP A 116 -15.93 3.87 9.52
C ASP A 116 -14.81 3.16 10.30
N GLU A 117 -15.03 1.92 10.71
CA GLU A 117 -13.99 1.09 11.37
C GLU A 117 -12.85 0.76 10.41
N THR A 118 -13.17 0.53 9.14
CA THR A 118 -12.17 0.32 8.09
C THR A 118 -11.29 1.57 7.93
N ARG A 119 -11.90 2.76 7.94
CA ARG A 119 -11.16 4.04 7.89
C ARG A 119 -10.25 4.21 9.11
N GLN A 120 -10.74 3.92 10.31
CA GLN A 120 -9.91 3.96 11.52
C GLN A 120 -8.74 2.99 11.44
N PHE A 121 -8.95 1.77 10.94
CA PHE A 121 -7.88 0.80 10.73
C PHE A 121 -6.81 1.32 9.76
N LEU A 122 -7.22 1.99 8.68
CA LEU A 122 -6.32 2.65 7.75
C LEU A 122 -5.55 3.81 8.39
N GLU A 123 -6.19 4.61 9.25
CA GLU A 123 -5.53 5.68 10.00
C GLU A 123 -4.46 5.14 10.95
N TYR A 124 -4.73 4.03 11.64
CA TYR A 124 -3.71 3.35 12.43
C TYR A 124 -2.56 2.84 11.55
N ALA A 125 -2.84 2.24 10.41
CA ALA A 125 -1.81 1.80 9.48
C ALA A 125 -0.94 2.96 8.97
N TYR A 126 -1.55 4.12 8.69
CA TYR A 126 -0.82 5.35 8.36
C TYR A 126 0.04 5.85 9.53
N HIS A 127 -0.54 5.88 10.73
CA HIS A 127 0.13 6.36 11.94
C HIS A 127 1.22 5.42 12.44
N TYR A 128 1.23 4.14 12.11
CA TYR A 128 2.32 3.22 12.51
C TYR A 128 3.21 2.80 11.34
N GLY A 129 2.80 3.10 10.10
CA GLY A 129 3.51 2.70 8.89
C GLY A 129 4.91 3.30 8.75
N TRP A 130 5.19 4.45 9.36
CA TRP A 130 6.53 5.04 9.33
C TRP A 130 7.58 4.23 10.13
N ILE A 131 7.13 3.39 11.08
CA ILE A 131 8.01 2.58 11.91
C ILE A 131 8.79 1.56 11.08
N PRO A 132 8.19 0.69 10.25
CA PRO A 132 8.99 -0.22 9.42
C PRO A 132 9.82 0.53 8.36
N PHE A 133 9.31 1.63 7.81
CA PHE A 133 10.02 2.39 6.76
C PHE A 133 11.32 3.04 7.26
N PHE A 134 11.31 3.65 8.44
CA PHE A 134 12.50 4.30 9.00
C PHE A 134 13.19 3.46 10.08
N GLY A 135 12.42 2.72 10.88
CA GLY A 135 12.92 1.91 11.97
C GLY A 135 13.79 0.75 11.49
N LEU A 136 13.40 0.01 10.43
CA LEU A 136 14.23 -1.07 9.90
C LEU A 136 15.60 -0.59 9.39
N PRO A 137 15.71 0.42 8.50
CA PRO A 137 17.02 0.87 8.02
C PRO A 137 17.87 1.47 9.14
N VAL A 138 17.28 2.20 10.08
CA VAL A 138 18.01 2.73 11.25
C VAL A 138 18.51 1.59 12.14
N PHE A 139 17.68 0.58 12.42
CA PHE A 139 18.06 -0.59 13.19
C PHE A 139 19.23 -1.35 12.53
N TYR A 140 19.14 -1.62 11.23
CA TYR A 140 20.25 -2.24 10.48
C TYR A 140 21.51 -1.40 10.48
N TYR A 141 21.38 -0.07 10.37
CA TYR A 141 22.52 0.86 10.43
C TYR A 141 23.20 0.86 11.81
N LEU A 142 22.41 0.84 12.90
CA LEU A 142 22.92 0.73 14.27
C LEU A 142 23.64 -0.60 14.50
N CYS A 143 23.04 -1.72 14.09
CA CYS A 143 23.69 -3.02 14.12
C CYS A 143 25.02 -3.00 13.36
N ALA A 144 25.04 -2.43 12.15
CA ALA A 144 26.26 -2.31 11.37
C ALA A 144 27.34 -1.50 12.10
N LEU A 145 27.00 -0.39 12.75
CA LEU A 145 27.96 0.41 13.54
C LEU A 145 28.54 -0.37 14.74
N ILE A 146 27.73 -1.18 15.41
CA ILE A 146 28.17 -1.99 16.55
C ILE A 146 29.08 -3.13 16.09
N PHE A 147 28.71 -3.83 15.00
CA PHE A 147 29.48 -4.97 14.48
C PHE A 147 30.75 -4.56 13.72
N ARG A 148 30.80 -3.38 13.07
CA ARG A 148 32.00 -2.92 12.35
C ARG A 148 33.17 -2.56 13.28
N LYS A 149 32.90 -2.32 14.57
CA LYS A 149 33.94 -2.05 15.58
C LYS A 149 34.70 -3.31 16.01
N GLY A 150 34.27 -4.49 15.58
CA GLY A 150 34.95 -5.77 15.86
C GLY A 150 35.95 -6.23 14.79
N GLU A 151 35.94 -5.64 13.59
CA GLU A 151 36.84 -6.03 12.49
C GLU A 151 38.07 -5.12 12.34
N ASP A 152 38.06 -3.91 12.89
CA ASP A 152 39.19 -2.96 12.82
C ASP A 152 40.28 -3.23 13.89
N GLY A 153 40.21 -4.39 14.55
CA GLY A 153 41.10 -4.83 15.63
C GLY A 153 41.81 -6.18 15.38
N ARG A 154 41.84 -6.66 14.13
CA ARG A 154 42.62 -7.83 13.70
C ARG A 154 43.41 -7.53 12.44
#